data_AF-A0A3D0HSQ4-F1
#
_entry.id   AF-A0A3D0HSQ4-F1
#
_cell.length_a   1.000
_cell.length_b   1.000
_cell.length_c   1.000
_cell.angle_alpha   90.00
_cell.angle_beta   90.00
_cell.angle_gamma   90.00
#
_symmetry.space_group_name_H-M   'P 1'
#
loop_
_entity.id
_entity.type
_entity.pdbx_description
1 polymer ?
#
loop_
_entity_poly.entity_id
_entity_poly.type
_entity_poly.pdbx_seq_one_letter_code
_entity_poly.pdbx_strand_id
1 'polypeptide(L)'
;MPQPPQHTGIACRRPRSISSFVAGFKSSVTKHINELRGTPKLPVWQSRFHGHIIRNDNDYKRIVNYIETNPGNWETDNFFKSEEL
;
A
#
# COMPACT_ATOMS: atom_id res chain seq x y z
N MET A 1 23.03 30.84 15.34
CA MET A 1 21.71 30.15 15.27
C MET A 1 21.88 28.74 15.83
N PRO A 2 20.97 28.22 16.65
CA PRO A 2 21.05 26.83 17.09
C PRO A 2 20.70 25.88 15.94
N GLN A 3 21.44 24.78 15.83
CA GLN A 3 21.24 23.73 14.83
C GLN A 3 20.00 22.90 15.18
N PRO A 4 19.20 22.42 14.20
CA PRO A 4 18.08 21.52 14.47
C PRO A 4 18.58 20.18 15.02
N PRO A 5 17.83 19.53 15.93
CA PRO A 5 18.24 18.27 16.54
C PRO A 5 18.39 17.17 15.48
N GLN A 6 19.49 16.43 15.58
CA GLN A 6 19.76 15.26 14.74
C GLN A 6 18.90 14.08 15.20
N HIS A 7 18.06 13.55 14.30
CA HIS A 7 17.20 12.40 14.59
C HIS A 7 18.06 11.11 14.68
N THR A 8 18.28 10.64 15.90
CA THR A 8 18.80 9.30 16.18
C THR A 8 17.68 8.25 16.08
N GLY A 9 17.90 7.23 15.24
CA GLY A 9 17.45 5.85 15.47
C GLY A 9 15.96 5.46 15.36
N ILE A 10 15.03 6.35 15.00
CA ILE A 10 13.63 5.96 14.76
C ILE A 10 13.23 6.42 13.36
N ALA A 11 12.85 5.47 12.50
CA ALA A 11 12.29 5.76 11.17
C ALA A 11 10.95 6.49 11.34
N CYS A 12 10.99 7.80 11.52
CA CYS A 12 9.82 8.65 11.64
C CYS A 12 9.29 8.97 10.25
N ARG A 13 8.02 8.62 9.98
CA ARG A 13 7.34 9.07 8.76
C ARG A 13 6.79 10.47 8.99
N ARG A 14 6.92 11.35 7.99
CA ARG A 14 6.37 12.71 8.06
C ARG A 14 4.87 12.64 8.39
N PRO A 15 4.40 13.32 9.46
CA PRO A 15 2.97 13.36 9.79
C PRO A 15 2.19 14.01 8.65
N ARG A 16 0.91 13.60 8.49
CA ARG A 16 0.00 14.09 7.43
C ARG A 16 0.50 13.82 6.00
N SER A 17 1.40 12.85 5.81
CA SER A 17 1.78 12.34 4.49
C SER A 17 0.96 11.11 4.10
N ILE A 18 0.87 10.82 2.80
CA ILE A 18 0.25 9.60 2.28
C ILE A 18 0.91 8.37 2.90
N SER A 19 2.24 8.35 3.01
CA SER A 19 2.97 7.24 3.62
C SER A 19 2.63 7.03 5.11
N SER A 20 2.36 8.10 5.85
CA SER A 20 1.90 8.02 7.24
C SER A 20 0.47 7.46 7.31
N PHE A 21 -0.43 7.93 6.45
CA PHE A 21 -1.80 7.43 6.35
C PHE A 21 -1.85 5.94 5.99
N VAL A 22 -1.19 5.53 4.89
CA VAL A 22 -1.18 4.14 4.41
C VAL A 22 -0.63 3.20 5.46
N ALA A 23 0.39 3.62 6.21
CA ALA A 23 0.93 2.79 7.27
C ALA A 23 -0.02 2.62 8.47
N GLY A 24 -0.74 3.69 8.85
CA GLY A 24 -1.78 3.59 9.87
C GLY A 24 -2.91 2.66 9.43
N PHE A 25 -3.37 2.81 8.18
CA PHE A 25 -4.37 1.94 7.57
C PHE A 25 -3.93 0.47 7.55
N LYS A 26 -2.78 0.16 6.96
CA LYS A 26 -2.23 -1.21 6.90
C LYS A 26 -2.08 -1.81 8.30
N SER A 27 -1.63 -1.03 9.28
CA SER A 27 -1.48 -1.49 10.67
C SER A 27 -2.82 -1.88 11.29
N SER A 28 -3.83 -0.99 11.20
CA SER A 28 -5.17 -1.23 11.76
C SER A 28 -5.82 -2.47 11.15
N VAL A 29 -5.78 -2.60 9.83
CA VAL A 29 -6.39 -3.73 9.12
C VAL A 29 -5.61 -5.03 9.37
N THR A 30 -4.27 -4.99 9.46
CA THR A 30 -3.45 -6.17 9.83
C THR A 30 -3.85 -6.72 11.19
N LYS A 31 -4.03 -5.83 12.18
CA LYS A 31 -4.46 -6.23 13.52
C LYS A 31 -5.81 -6.94 13.47
N HIS A 32 -6.80 -6.33 12.82
CA HIS A 32 -8.14 -6.90 12.71
C HIS A 32 -8.16 -8.26 11.99
N ILE A 33 -7.44 -8.38 10.87
CA ILE A 33 -7.34 -9.64 10.13
C ILE A 33 -6.68 -10.74 10.98
N ASN A 34 -5.59 -10.40 11.68
CA ASN A 34 -4.88 -11.38 12.51
C ASN A 34 -5.68 -11.80 13.74
N GLU A 35 -6.50 -10.92 14.31
CA GLU A 35 -7.47 -11.26 15.37
C GLU A 35 -8.53 -12.24 14.84
N LEU A 36 -9.13 -11.95 13.68
CA LEU A 36 -10.14 -12.83 13.06
C LEU A 36 -9.59 -14.20 12.65
N ARG A 37 -8.34 -14.26 12.18
CA ARG A 37 -7.69 -15.50 11.75
C ARG A 37 -7.05 -16.29 12.90
N GLY A 38 -6.90 -15.69 14.09
CA GLY A 38 -6.09 -16.28 15.17
C GLY A 38 -4.60 -16.37 14.83
N THR A 39 -4.10 -15.52 13.92
CA THR A 39 -2.72 -15.55 13.41
C THR A 39 -1.93 -14.29 13.77
N PRO A 40 -1.70 -14.00 15.06
CA PRO A 40 -0.97 -12.81 15.45
C PRO A 40 0.41 -12.79 14.81
N LYS A 41 0.84 -11.62 14.34
CA LYS A 41 2.15 -11.34 13.72
C LYS A 41 2.35 -11.91 12.31
N LEU A 42 1.38 -12.60 11.71
CA LEU A 42 1.52 -12.99 10.30
C LEU A 42 1.41 -11.77 9.38
N PRO A 43 2.26 -11.70 8.34
CA PRO A 43 2.22 -10.62 7.37
C PRO A 43 0.99 -10.75 6.48
N VAL A 44 0.24 -9.66 6.34
CA VAL A 44 -0.95 -9.58 5.48
C VAL A 44 -0.65 -8.90 4.15
N TRP A 45 0.27 -7.93 4.17
CA TRP A 45 0.49 -7.04 3.03
C TRP A 45 1.81 -7.34 2.33
N GLN A 46 1.83 -7.16 1.02
CA GLN A 46 3.08 -6.88 0.32
C GLN A 46 3.71 -5.59 0.85
N SER A 47 5.04 -5.56 0.83
CA SER A 47 5.81 -4.41 1.32
C SER A 47 5.60 -3.17 0.45
N ARG A 48 5.72 -1.98 1.06
CA ARG A 48 5.53 -0.67 0.40
C ARG A 48 4.14 -0.55 -0.25
N PHE A 49 3.95 0.43 -1.12
CA PHE A 49 2.72 0.64 -1.89
C PHE A 49 3.07 1.40 -3.17
N HIS A 50 2.26 1.21 -4.22
CA HIS A 50 2.33 2.02 -5.43
C HIS A 50 1.54 3.31 -5.23
N GLY A 51 2.11 4.44 -5.63
CA GLY A 51 1.45 5.74 -5.57
C GLY A 51 1.76 6.53 -6.83
N HIS A 52 0.72 7.11 -7.43
CA HIS A 52 0.81 7.90 -8.65
C HIS A 52 -0.08 9.14 -8.54
N ILE A 53 0.44 10.30 -8.96
CA ILE A 53 -0.31 11.56 -8.92
C ILE A 53 -0.99 11.74 -10.27
N ILE A 54 -2.31 11.81 -10.27
CA ILE A 54 -3.12 12.11 -11.46
C ILE A 54 -2.98 13.59 -11.78
N ARG A 55 -2.43 13.90 -12.97
CA ARG A 55 -2.12 15.30 -13.36
C ARG A 55 -3.01 15.85 -14.48
N ASN A 56 -3.76 14.99 -15.17
CA ASN A 56 -4.63 15.38 -16.26
C ASN A 56 -5.73 14.32 -16.50
N ASP A 57 -6.70 14.66 -17.33
CA ASP A 57 -7.86 13.81 -17.62
C ASP A 57 -7.50 12.50 -18.32
N ASN A 58 -6.48 12.49 -19.18
CA ASN A 58 -6.07 11.27 -19.87
C ASN A 58 -5.48 10.25 -18.88
N ASP A 59 -4.69 10.73 -17.92
CA ASP A 59 -4.15 9.90 -16.85
C ASP A 59 -5.25 9.39 -15.92
N TYR A 60 -6.21 10.25 -15.58
CA TYR A 60 -7.41 9.85 -14.83
C TYR A 60 -8.17 8.73 -15.53
N LYS A 61 -8.53 8.91 -16.80
CA LYS A 61 -9.27 7.92 -17.61
C LYS A 61 -8.54 6.58 -17.67
N ARG A 62 -7.22 6.62 -17.86
CA ARG A 62 -6.39 5.42 -17.91
C ARG A 62 -6.42 4.65 -16.58
N ILE A 63 -6.29 5.35 -15.45
CA ILE A 63 -6.27 4.71 -14.13
C ILE A 63 -7.64 4.17 -13.75
N VAL A 64 -8.72 4.91 -14.03
CA VAL A 64 -10.09 4.43 -13.82
C VAL A 64 -10.32 3.16 -14.63
N ASN A 65 -10.04 3.19 -15.94
CA ASN A 65 -10.18 2.01 -16.78
C ASN A 65 -9.33 0.83 -16.28
N TYR A 66 -8.11 1.07 -15.80
CA TYR A 66 -7.29 0.02 -15.19
C TYR A 66 -7.97 -0.58 -13.95
N ILE A 67 -8.45 0.23 -13.01
CA ILE A 67 -9.11 -0.26 -11.79
C ILE A 67 -10.37 -1.07 -12.13
N GLU A 68 -11.16 -0.62 -13.10
CA GLU A 68 -12.40 -1.28 -13.51
C GLU A 68 -12.16 -2.60 -14.25
N THR A 69 -11.16 -2.65 -15.13
CA THR A 69 -10.89 -3.82 -15.98
C THR A 69 -9.96 -4.84 -15.35
N ASN A 70 -9.14 -4.45 -14.36
CA ASN A 70 -8.16 -5.33 -13.73
C ASN A 70 -8.75 -6.62 -13.13
N PRO A 71 -9.91 -6.62 -12.43
CA PRO A 71 -10.50 -7.86 -11.94
C PRO A 71 -10.77 -8.90 -13.05
N GLY A 72 -11.23 -8.45 -14.22
CA GLY A 72 -11.49 -9.33 -15.36
C GLY A 72 -10.22 -9.78 -16.09
N ASN A 73 -9.16 -8.96 -16.04
CA ASN A 73 -7.89 -9.26 -16.70
C ASN A 73 -6.93 -10.07 -15.82
N TRP A 74 -7.30 -10.36 -14.56
CA TRP A 74 -6.41 -10.91 -13.54
C TRP A 74 -5.77 -12.23 -13.95
N GLU A 75 -6.54 -13.17 -14.50
CA GLU A 75 -6.05 -14.50 -14.90
C GLU A 75 -5.10 -14.45 -16.11
N THR A 76 -5.23 -13.40 -16.92
CA THR A 76 -4.39 -13.17 -18.11
C THR A 76 -3.23 -12.22 -17.85
N ASP A 77 -3.08 -11.74 -16.62
CA ASP A 77 -2.01 -10.80 -16.29
C ASP A 77 -0.65 -11.48 -16.32
N ASN A 78 0.37 -10.78 -16.83
CA ASN A 78 1.73 -11.33 -16.97
C ASN A 78 2.39 -11.69 -15.63
N PHE A 79 1.90 -11.12 -14.52
CA PHE A 79 2.36 -11.43 -13.16
C PHE A 79 1.44 -12.40 -12.44
N PHE A 80 0.37 -12.88 -13.09
CA PHE A 80 -0.45 -13.95 -12.57
C PHE A 80 0.38 -15.23 -12.53
N LYS A 81 0.69 -15.67 -11.31
CA LYS A 81 1.25 -17.00 -11.09
C LYS A 81 0.08 -17.95 -10.88
N SER A 82 -0.17 -18.80 -11.87
CA SER A 82 -0.94 -20.02 -11.65
C SER A 82 -0.09 -20.96 -10.78
N GLU A 83 -0.09 -20.77 -9.46
CA GLU A 83 0.43 -21.81 -8.57
C GLU A 83 -0.55 -22.99 -8.63
N GLU A 84 -0.10 -24.07 -9.27
CA GLU A 84 -0.67 -25.42 -9.14
C GLU A 84 -0.88 -25.74 -7.66
N LEU A 85 -2.07 -26.23 -7.35
CA LEU A 85 -2.44 -26.76 -6.03
C LEU A 85 -1.61 -27.99 -5.66
#